data_AF-A0A5J5H6E4-F1
#
_entry.id   AF-A0A5J5H6E4-F1
#
_cell.length_a   1.000
_cell.length_b   1.000
_cell.length_c   1.000
_cell.angle_alpha   90.00
_cell.angle_beta   90.00
_cell.angle_gamma   90.00
#
_symmetry.space_group_name_H-M   'P 1'
#
loop_
_entity.id
_entity.type
_entity.pdbx_description
1 polymer ?
#
loop_
_entity_poly.entity_id
_entity_poly.type
_entity_poly.pdbx_seq_one_letter_code
_entity_poly.pdbx_strand_id
1 'polypeptide(L)'
;MRQRFTRIILIVLLIGILPLHSVSAAGTQQEEVIKIAKSYIGVPYVFGGTTPSGFDCSGFIRYVYDKVGISMPRVSADQYNAGTKVSKEELQPGDIVFFQKTYNKAGITHSGLYIGNNEFISATSSKGIKIDSLSSSYWGPKYYGATRVINGGSEDSEFKDVSASNAAYPAISVLTKQGVIQGFEDGSFRPDANVTRGQAAAIINRVFNKQPQSVNSFSDVAATNRFAKDIAVMKDLGIISGFPDGTFRPDDNMTRAQMAVIVERAFNLQGKTFTAASAHPYSDVGPDYWAHDAIVTMSRIDKTSVFAGDRYFATNQASRAFFTTAIYNAMNVK
;
A
#
# COMPACT_ATOMS: atom_id res chain seq x y z
N MET A 1 -29.38 -67.97 18.79
CA MET A 1 -28.16 -67.41 19.42
C MET A 1 -27.32 -66.76 18.31
N ARG A 2 -27.56 -65.48 17.98
CA ARG A 2 -26.91 -64.77 16.85
C ARG A 2 -25.84 -63.83 17.42
N GLN A 3 -24.57 -64.14 17.17
CA GLN A 3 -23.43 -63.30 17.57
C GLN A 3 -23.37 -62.05 16.70
N ARG A 4 -23.25 -60.88 17.35
CA ARG A 4 -23.09 -59.57 16.71
C ARG A 4 -21.61 -59.33 16.45
N PHE A 5 -21.21 -59.24 15.19
CA PHE A 5 -19.89 -58.75 14.79
C PHE A 5 -19.89 -57.21 14.84
N THR A 6 -19.11 -56.66 15.76
CA THR A 6 -18.79 -55.24 15.84
C THR A 6 -17.88 -54.87 14.66
N ARG A 7 -18.36 -54.05 13.72
CA ARG A 7 -17.52 -53.47 12.67
C ARG A 7 -16.76 -52.27 13.23
N ILE A 8 -15.45 -52.41 13.37
CA ILE A 8 -14.52 -51.30 13.61
C ILE A 8 -14.33 -50.60 12.25
N ILE A 9 -14.85 -49.38 12.11
CA ILE A 9 -14.59 -48.51 10.96
C ILE A 9 -13.25 -47.82 11.22
N LEU A 10 -12.20 -48.28 10.53
CA LEU A 10 -10.89 -47.63 10.52
C LEU A 10 -11.00 -46.41 9.58
N ILE A 11 -11.15 -45.21 10.14
CA ILE A 11 -11.04 -43.96 9.37
C ILE A 11 -9.55 -43.70 9.16
N VAL A 12 -9.04 -44.07 7.99
CA VAL A 12 -7.73 -43.63 7.52
C VAL A 12 -7.85 -42.15 7.16
N LEU A 13 -7.38 -41.29 8.05
CA LEU A 13 -7.25 -39.87 7.82
C LEU A 13 -6.12 -39.67 6.79
N LEU A 14 -6.47 -39.61 5.50
CA LEU A 14 -5.56 -39.14 4.46
C LEU A 14 -5.29 -37.65 4.73
N ILE A 15 -4.19 -37.37 5.41
CA ILE A 15 -3.61 -36.03 5.49
C ILE A 15 -3.11 -35.73 4.07
N GLY A 16 -3.96 -35.08 3.28
CA GLY A 16 -3.53 -34.41 2.06
C GLY A 16 -2.56 -33.30 2.47
N ILE A 17 -1.26 -33.59 2.40
CA ILE A 17 -0.21 -32.58 2.46
C ILE A 17 -0.41 -31.74 1.20
N LEU A 18 -1.18 -30.67 1.30
CA LEU A 18 -1.12 -29.62 0.30
C LEU A 18 0.31 -29.07 0.32
N PRO A 19 1.00 -28.98 -0.83
CA PRO A 19 2.29 -28.32 -0.86
C PRO A 19 2.07 -26.89 -0.35
N LEU A 20 2.77 -26.57 0.74
CA LEU A 20 3.03 -25.19 1.12
C LEU A 20 3.69 -24.55 -0.09
N HIS A 21 2.91 -23.82 -0.87
CA HIS A 21 3.47 -22.84 -1.77
C HIS A 21 4.08 -21.81 -0.85
N SER A 22 5.40 -21.87 -0.68
CA SER A 22 6.18 -20.75 -0.19
C SER A 22 5.76 -19.56 -1.05
N VAL A 23 4.97 -18.65 -0.47
CA VAL A 23 4.82 -17.32 -1.06
C VAL A 23 6.22 -16.72 -0.95
N SER A 24 7.02 -16.92 -1.99
CA SER A 24 8.18 -16.08 -2.22
C SER A 24 7.65 -14.66 -2.21
N ALA A 25 8.19 -13.83 -1.31
CA ALA A 25 7.97 -12.41 -1.36
C ALA A 25 8.45 -11.93 -2.73
N ALA A 26 7.54 -11.84 -3.70
CA ALA A 26 7.80 -11.11 -4.92
C ALA A 26 8.15 -9.69 -4.48
N GLY A 27 9.36 -9.25 -4.81
CA GLY A 27 9.80 -7.89 -4.53
C GLY A 27 8.82 -6.89 -5.13
N THR A 28 8.77 -5.68 -4.58
CA THR A 28 7.93 -4.61 -5.15
C THR A 28 8.31 -4.36 -6.63
N GLN A 29 7.38 -3.87 -7.45
CA GLN A 29 7.65 -3.55 -8.86
C GLN A 29 8.83 -2.56 -9.01
N GLN A 30 9.01 -1.68 -8.01
CA GLN A 30 10.17 -0.80 -7.85
C GLN A 30 11.48 -1.59 -7.63
N GLU A 31 11.49 -2.57 -6.73
CA GLU A 31 12.67 -3.43 -6.51
C GLU A 31 12.98 -4.26 -7.74
N GLU A 32 11.96 -4.75 -8.44
CA GLU A 32 12.11 -5.55 -9.65
C GLU A 32 12.68 -4.73 -10.82
N VAL A 33 12.17 -3.52 -11.10
CA VAL A 33 12.71 -2.68 -12.17
C VAL A 33 14.17 -2.29 -11.90
N ILE A 34 14.53 -2.04 -10.63
CA ILE A 34 15.90 -1.71 -10.24
C ILE A 34 16.81 -2.93 -10.38
N LYS A 35 16.34 -4.11 -9.96
CA LYS A 35 17.06 -5.38 -10.13
C LYS A 35 17.34 -5.67 -11.60
N ILE A 36 16.34 -5.48 -12.46
CA ILE A 36 16.48 -5.63 -13.92
C ILE A 36 17.46 -4.59 -14.45
N ALA A 37 17.33 -3.31 -14.10
CA ALA A 37 18.25 -2.28 -14.55
C ALA A 37 19.71 -2.56 -14.18
N LYS A 38 19.96 -3.08 -12.97
CA LYS A 38 21.30 -3.46 -12.51
C LYS A 38 21.91 -4.62 -13.30
N SER A 39 21.11 -5.54 -13.83
CA SER A 39 21.64 -6.69 -14.60
C SER A 39 22.23 -6.30 -15.96
N TYR A 40 21.96 -5.08 -16.43
CA TYR A 40 22.48 -4.55 -17.70
C TYR A 40 23.68 -3.60 -17.52
N ILE A 41 24.22 -3.42 -16.31
CA ILE A 41 25.42 -2.62 -16.09
C ILE A 41 26.55 -3.13 -17.00
N GLY A 42 27.20 -2.20 -17.71
CA GLY A 42 28.27 -2.48 -18.66
C GLY A 42 27.81 -2.70 -20.11
N VAL A 43 26.50 -2.86 -20.38
CA VAL A 43 26.01 -2.94 -21.77
C VAL A 43 26.36 -1.65 -22.52
N PRO A 44 26.95 -1.73 -23.73
CA PRO A 44 27.40 -0.56 -24.47
C PRO A 44 26.29 0.44 -24.80
N TYR A 45 26.68 1.70 -24.93
CA TYR A 45 25.79 2.72 -25.49
C TYR A 45 25.74 2.59 -27.01
N VAL A 46 24.52 2.59 -27.57
CA VAL A 46 24.26 2.64 -29.01
C VAL A 46 23.16 3.68 -29.24
N PHE A 47 23.45 4.71 -30.03
CA PHE A 47 22.45 5.72 -30.39
C PHE A 47 21.27 5.06 -31.10
N GLY A 48 20.04 5.28 -30.62
CA GLY A 48 18.87 4.59 -31.15
C GLY A 48 18.61 3.21 -30.52
N GLY A 49 19.57 2.64 -29.78
CA GLY A 49 19.55 1.28 -29.28
C GLY A 49 18.47 1.01 -28.23
N THR A 50 17.85 -0.17 -28.29
CA THR A 50 16.72 -0.59 -27.45
C THR A 50 16.81 -2.04 -26.97
N THR A 51 17.98 -2.67 -27.11
CA THR A 51 18.18 -4.11 -26.82
C THR A 51 19.47 -4.34 -26.03
N PRO A 52 19.65 -5.53 -25.42
CA PRO A 52 20.88 -5.85 -24.67
C PRO A 52 22.19 -5.84 -25.47
N SER A 53 22.14 -5.75 -26.81
CA SER A 53 23.34 -5.53 -27.64
C SER A 53 23.81 -4.07 -27.60
N GLY A 54 22.97 -3.15 -27.12
CA GLY A 54 23.31 -1.75 -26.91
C GLY A 54 22.07 -0.87 -26.72
N PHE A 55 22.16 0.08 -25.79
CA PHE A 55 21.06 0.96 -25.44
C PHE A 55 21.43 2.44 -25.61
N ASP A 56 20.44 3.28 -25.92
CA ASP A 56 20.49 4.69 -25.52
C ASP A 56 19.66 4.96 -24.26
N CYS A 57 19.67 6.20 -23.78
CA CYS A 57 19.07 6.54 -22.49
C CYS A 57 17.57 6.23 -22.41
N SER A 58 16.79 6.58 -23.44
CA SER A 58 15.35 6.32 -23.44
C SER A 58 15.03 4.88 -23.85
N GLY A 59 15.84 4.26 -24.72
CA GLY A 59 15.73 2.85 -25.05
C GLY A 59 15.99 1.94 -23.86
N PHE A 60 16.97 2.25 -23.02
CA PHE A 60 17.22 1.56 -21.76
C PHE A 60 16.02 1.66 -20.80
N ILE A 61 15.53 2.88 -20.56
CA ILE A 61 14.35 3.09 -19.69
C ILE A 61 13.15 2.33 -20.23
N ARG A 62 12.84 2.46 -21.52
CA ARG A 62 11.74 1.70 -22.11
C ARG A 62 11.90 0.19 -21.91
N TYR A 63 13.09 -0.33 -22.16
CA TYR A 63 13.36 -1.75 -22.04
C TYR A 63 13.18 -2.27 -20.61
N VAL A 64 13.71 -1.59 -19.59
CA VAL A 64 13.61 -2.06 -18.20
C VAL A 64 12.18 -1.98 -17.66
N TYR A 65 11.42 -0.93 -18.03
CA TYR A 65 10.03 -0.77 -17.62
C TYR A 65 9.09 -1.74 -18.35
N ASP A 66 9.35 -2.07 -19.62
CA ASP A 66 8.61 -3.09 -20.38
C ASP A 66 8.67 -4.47 -19.70
N LYS A 67 9.81 -4.82 -19.10
CA LYS A 67 9.99 -6.07 -18.33
C LYS A 67 9.16 -6.15 -17.05
N VAL A 68 8.66 -5.01 -16.57
CA VAL A 68 7.73 -4.95 -15.43
C VAL A 68 6.33 -4.50 -15.86
N GLY A 69 5.98 -4.62 -17.14
CA GLY A 69 4.64 -4.34 -17.67
C GLY A 69 4.34 -2.88 -17.98
N ILE A 70 5.30 -1.96 -17.88
CA ILE A 70 5.08 -0.52 -18.09
C ILE A 70 5.62 -0.09 -19.46
N SER A 71 4.72 0.25 -20.38
CA SER A 71 5.11 0.75 -21.70
C SER A 71 5.50 2.21 -21.65
N MET A 72 6.80 2.50 -21.84
CA MET A 72 7.31 3.87 -21.87
C MET A 72 7.49 4.37 -23.31
N PRO A 73 7.18 5.66 -23.60
CA PRO A 73 7.48 6.26 -24.89
C PRO A 73 8.94 6.11 -25.29
N ARG A 74 9.22 6.09 -26.60
CA ARG A 74 10.60 5.96 -27.11
C ARG A 74 11.46 7.20 -26.85
N VAL A 75 10.85 8.37 -26.73
CA VAL A 75 11.54 9.66 -26.65
C VAL A 75 11.58 10.14 -25.19
N SER A 76 12.75 10.54 -24.69
CA SER A 76 12.91 10.97 -23.29
C SER A 76 12.01 12.15 -22.89
N ALA A 77 11.72 13.07 -23.81
CA ALA A 77 10.78 14.17 -23.54
C ALA A 77 9.34 13.67 -23.31
N ASP A 78 8.91 12.67 -24.06
CA ASP A 78 7.59 12.05 -23.89
C ASP A 78 7.56 11.18 -22.62
N GLN A 79 8.66 10.49 -22.31
CA GLN A 79 8.81 9.75 -21.05
C GLN A 79 8.66 10.66 -19.83
N TYR A 80 9.16 11.90 -19.90
CA TYR A 80 8.94 12.88 -18.83
C TYR A 80 7.45 13.19 -18.65
N ASN A 81 6.66 13.21 -19.72
CA ASN A 81 5.23 13.49 -19.64
C ASN A 81 4.37 12.25 -19.38
N ALA A 82 4.96 11.06 -19.30
CA ALA A 82 4.26 9.79 -19.19
C ALA A 82 3.77 9.43 -17.77
N GLY A 83 4.00 10.30 -16.77
CA GLY A 83 3.61 10.02 -15.39
C GLY A 83 3.54 11.26 -14.50
N THR A 84 3.46 11.04 -13.19
CA THR A 84 3.33 12.10 -12.20
C THR A 84 4.67 12.80 -12.00
N LYS A 85 4.69 14.15 -12.05
CA LYS A 85 5.91 14.93 -11.80
C LYS A 85 6.33 14.78 -10.33
N VAL A 86 7.63 14.61 -10.09
CA VAL A 86 8.19 14.42 -8.75
C VAL A 86 9.23 15.49 -8.49
N SER A 87 9.15 16.15 -7.33
CA SER A 87 10.19 17.07 -6.87
C SER A 87 11.47 16.31 -6.51
N LYS A 88 12.62 16.99 -6.45
CA LYS A 88 13.89 16.30 -6.19
C LYS A 88 13.91 15.70 -4.77
N GLU A 89 13.23 16.34 -3.84
CA GLU A 89 13.12 15.99 -2.43
C GLU A 89 12.22 14.77 -2.19
N GLU A 90 11.32 14.49 -3.13
CA GLU A 90 10.35 13.39 -3.08
C GLU A 90 10.76 12.17 -3.93
N LEU A 91 11.99 12.16 -4.44
CA LEU A 91 12.52 11.07 -5.25
C LEU A 91 12.49 9.74 -4.50
N GLN A 92 11.90 8.75 -5.13
CA GLN A 92 11.81 7.37 -4.64
C GLN A 92 12.45 6.41 -5.66
N PRO A 93 13.14 5.35 -5.22
CA PRO A 93 13.66 4.33 -6.12
C PRO A 93 12.56 3.84 -7.07
N GLY A 94 12.85 3.81 -8.38
CA GLY A 94 11.83 3.57 -9.41
C GLY A 94 11.26 4.84 -10.05
N ASP A 95 11.71 6.04 -9.69
CA ASP A 95 11.42 7.25 -10.45
C ASP A 95 12.35 7.36 -11.67
N ILE A 96 11.89 8.02 -12.72
CA ILE A 96 12.71 8.36 -13.89
C ILE A 96 13.20 9.80 -13.72
N VAL A 97 14.51 9.99 -13.73
CA VAL A 97 15.17 11.29 -13.68
C VAL A 97 15.59 11.75 -15.06
N PHE A 98 15.48 13.04 -15.32
CA PHE A 98 15.73 13.64 -16.63
C PHE A 98 16.77 14.74 -16.53
N PHE A 99 17.54 14.88 -17.61
CA PHE A 99 18.62 15.87 -17.69
C PHE A 99 18.60 16.62 -19.01
N GLN A 100 19.21 17.79 -19.02
CA GLN A 100 19.37 18.68 -20.17
C GLN A 100 20.85 18.95 -20.45
N LYS A 101 21.17 19.47 -21.65
CA LYS A 101 22.53 19.90 -22.03
C LYS A 101 23.59 18.79 -21.93
N THR A 102 23.20 17.53 -22.18
CA THR A 102 24.16 16.41 -22.32
C THR A 102 24.76 16.34 -23.73
N TYR A 103 24.10 16.97 -24.71
CA TYR A 103 24.61 17.28 -26.05
C TYR A 103 23.94 18.56 -26.55
N ASN A 104 24.33 19.05 -27.74
CA ASN A 104 23.86 20.32 -28.29
C ASN A 104 22.40 20.25 -28.79
N LYS A 105 21.45 20.25 -27.86
CA LYS A 105 20.00 20.30 -28.10
C LYS A 105 19.30 20.94 -26.90
N ALA A 106 18.27 21.75 -27.15
CA ALA A 106 17.43 22.33 -26.12
C ALA A 106 16.49 21.29 -25.48
N GLY A 107 16.13 21.52 -24.22
CA GLY A 107 15.19 20.67 -23.47
C GLY A 107 15.83 19.40 -22.91
N ILE A 108 15.01 18.36 -22.71
CA ILE A 108 15.44 17.06 -22.18
C ILE A 108 16.31 16.34 -23.21
N THR A 109 17.54 16.04 -22.81
CA THR A 109 18.54 15.35 -23.63
C THR A 109 18.96 14.00 -23.06
N HIS A 110 18.56 13.65 -21.83
CA HIS A 110 18.91 12.37 -21.21
C HIS A 110 17.88 11.92 -20.18
N SER A 111 17.83 10.62 -19.93
CA SER A 111 16.98 9.97 -18.92
C SER A 111 17.72 8.87 -18.17
N GLY A 112 17.32 8.62 -16.93
CA GLY A 112 17.89 7.58 -16.06
C GLY A 112 16.90 7.09 -15.01
N LEU A 113 17.15 5.91 -14.44
CA LEU A 113 16.34 5.30 -13.39
C LEU A 113 16.95 5.65 -12.03
N TYR A 114 16.21 6.36 -11.18
CA TYR A 114 16.64 6.63 -9.81
C TYR A 114 16.58 5.35 -8.96
N ILE A 115 17.65 5.09 -8.21
CA ILE A 115 17.81 3.84 -7.43
C ILE A 115 17.95 4.07 -5.92
N GLY A 116 17.71 5.30 -5.44
CA GLY A 116 17.92 5.69 -4.06
C GLY A 116 19.30 6.28 -3.81
N ASN A 117 19.56 6.74 -2.58
CA ASN A 117 20.86 7.27 -2.14
C ASN A 117 21.47 8.35 -3.05
N ASN A 118 20.64 9.17 -3.70
CA ASN A 118 21.07 10.19 -4.67
C ASN A 118 21.78 9.60 -5.91
N GLU A 119 21.52 8.32 -6.22
CA GLU A 119 22.09 7.57 -7.35
C GLU A 119 21.04 7.22 -8.41
N PHE A 120 21.49 7.09 -9.66
CA PHE A 120 20.65 6.66 -10.78
C PHE A 120 21.44 5.82 -11.79
N ILE A 121 20.74 4.97 -12.54
CA ILE A 121 21.29 4.13 -13.62
C ILE A 121 20.90 4.73 -14.97
N SER A 122 21.87 4.89 -15.88
CA SER A 122 21.57 5.32 -17.26
C SER A 122 22.59 4.83 -18.28
N ALA A 123 22.23 4.90 -19.57
CA ALA A 123 23.11 4.58 -20.69
C ALA A 123 24.03 5.76 -21.04
N THR A 124 25.33 5.65 -20.74
CA THR A 124 26.32 6.72 -20.99
C THR A 124 27.17 6.41 -22.23
N SER A 125 27.44 7.42 -23.06
CA SER A 125 28.23 7.24 -24.29
C SER A 125 29.67 6.75 -24.05
N SER A 126 30.23 6.97 -22.86
CA SER A 126 31.62 6.61 -22.53
C SER A 126 31.78 5.27 -21.81
N LYS A 127 30.77 4.80 -21.06
CA LYS A 127 30.89 3.62 -20.19
C LYS A 127 29.69 2.67 -20.26
N GLY A 128 28.77 2.87 -21.22
CA GLY A 128 27.56 2.07 -21.33
C GLY A 128 26.59 2.32 -20.16
N ILE A 129 25.77 1.32 -19.83
CA ILE A 129 24.90 1.36 -18.66
C ILE A 129 25.74 1.42 -17.37
N LYS A 130 25.56 2.46 -16.57
CA LYS A 130 26.26 2.60 -15.29
C LYS A 130 25.45 3.37 -14.25
N ILE A 131 25.87 3.24 -13.01
CA ILE A 131 25.40 4.06 -11.89
C ILE A 131 26.17 5.38 -11.87
N ASP A 132 25.47 6.47 -11.63
CA ASP A 132 26.00 7.82 -11.42
C ASP A 132 25.29 8.49 -10.25
N SER A 133 25.92 9.53 -9.69
CA SER A 133 25.32 10.37 -8.65
C SER A 133 24.68 11.63 -9.22
N LEU A 134 23.47 11.94 -8.75
CA LEU A 134 22.74 13.18 -9.04
C LEU A 134 23.45 14.44 -8.50
N SER A 135 24.41 14.29 -7.58
CA SER A 135 25.23 15.41 -7.06
C SER A 135 26.60 15.52 -7.71
N SER A 136 26.93 14.68 -8.69
CA SER A 136 28.21 14.79 -9.39
C SER A 136 28.34 16.12 -10.13
N SER A 137 29.58 16.61 -10.28
CA SER A 137 29.87 17.87 -10.99
C SER A 137 29.34 17.90 -12.42
N TYR A 138 29.20 16.74 -13.07
CA TYR A 138 28.63 16.65 -14.40
C TYR A 138 27.10 16.62 -14.40
N TRP A 139 26.48 15.78 -13.56
CA TRP A 139 25.03 15.51 -13.60
C TRP A 139 24.19 16.51 -12.81
N GLY A 140 24.70 17.02 -11.69
CA GLY A 140 23.98 17.96 -10.82
C GLY A 140 23.50 19.21 -11.57
N PRO A 141 24.40 19.95 -12.27
CA PRO A 141 24.01 21.13 -13.05
C PRO A 141 23.10 20.84 -14.25
N LYS A 142 22.94 19.56 -14.62
CA LYS A 142 22.15 19.13 -15.78
C LYS A 142 20.78 18.57 -15.40
N TYR A 143 20.51 18.36 -14.11
CA TYR A 143 19.22 17.85 -13.66
C TYR A 143 18.08 18.76 -14.13
N TYR A 144 17.07 18.16 -14.75
CA TYR A 144 15.91 18.86 -15.28
C TYR A 144 14.65 18.61 -14.43
N GLY A 145 14.43 17.36 -14.01
CA GLY A 145 13.26 16.98 -13.21
C GLY A 145 13.09 15.47 -13.16
N ALA A 146 11.99 15.02 -12.54
CA ALA A 146 11.68 13.60 -12.43
C ALA A 146 10.20 13.29 -12.68
N THR A 147 9.92 12.03 -12.97
CA THR A 147 8.58 11.51 -13.22
C THR A 147 8.45 10.11 -12.66
N ARG A 148 7.36 9.87 -11.94
CA ARG A 148 6.97 8.56 -11.39
C ARG A 148 5.98 7.90 -12.32
N VAL A 149 6.34 6.69 -12.77
CA VAL A 149 5.50 5.86 -13.65
C VAL A 149 5.13 4.53 -13.01
N ILE A 150 5.94 4.06 -12.06
CA ILE A 150 5.48 3.07 -11.08
C ILE A 150 4.71 3.84 -10.02
N ASN A 151 3.43 4.03 -10.29
CA ASN A 151 2.49 4.25 -9.20
C ASN A 151 2.57 3.02 -8.29
N GLY A 152 2.29 3.14 -6.99
CA GLY A 152 2.07 1.97 -6.14
C GLY A 152 0.84 1.15 -6.58
N GLY A 153 0.93 0.52 -7.77
CA GLY A 153 -0.17 -0.01 -8.57
C GLY A 153 -0.74 1.01 -9.56
N SER A 154 -0.51 0.82 -10.85
CA SER A 154 -1.43 1.31 -11.90
C SER A 154 -1.40 0.36 -13.09
N GLU A 155 -2.28 -0.63 -13.03
CA GLU A 155 -2.96 -1.17 -14.21
C GLU A 155 -4.45 -1.05 -13.89
N ASP A 156 -5.10 -0.05 -14.47
CA ASP A 156 -6.43 0.44 -14.08
C ASP A 156 -6.59 0.78 -12.58
N SER A 157 -7.41 1.78 -12.27
CA SER A 157 -7.94 1.81 -10.91
C SER A 157 -8.73 0.52 -10.72
N GLU A 158 -8.31 -0.36 -9.81
CA GLU A 158 -9.00 -1.62 -9.48
C GLU A 158 -10.51 -1.41 -9.22
N PHE A 159 -10.88 -0.17 -8.89
CA PHE A 159 -12.25 0.30 -8.80
C PHE A 159 -12.48 1.55 -9.64
N LYS A 160 -13.59 1.58 -10.39
CA LYS A 160 -13.96 2.67 -11.32
C LYS A 160 -14.17 4.04 -10.66
N ASP A 161 -14.34 4.08 -9.34
CA ASP A 161 -14.64 5.27 -8.54
C ASP A 161 -13.49 5.67 -7.60
N VAL A 162 -12.29 5.11 -7.80
CA VAL A 162 -11.08 5.49 -7.05
C VAL A 162 -9.98 5.92 -8.01
N SER A 163 -9.89 7.22 -8.27
CA SER A 163 -8.79 7.79 -9.06
C SER A 163 -7.43 7.56 -8.38
N ALA A 164 -6.36 7.37 -9.17
CA ALA A 164 -4.98 7.34 -8.71
C ALA A 164 -4.53 8.63 -7.99
N SER A 165 -5.23 9.74 -8.22
CA SER A 165 -5.02 11.01 -7.52
C SER A 165 -5.71 11.08 -6.14
N ASN A 166 -6.52 10.08 -5.77
CA ASN A 166 -7.16 10.03 -4.46
C ASN A 166 -6.10 9.72 -3.39
N ALA A 167 -6.07 10.49 -2.30
CA ALA A 167 -5.14 10.28 -1.20
C ALA A 167 -5.20 8.86 -0.60
N ALA A 168 -6.38 8.22 -0.58
CA ALA A 168 -6.55 6.85 -0.10
C ALA A 168 -6.17 5.78 -1.13
N TYR A 169 -5.88 6.14 -2.39
CA TYR A 169 -5.59 5.19 -3.47
C TYR A 169 -4.48 4.18 -3.12
N PRO A 170 -3.32 4.57 -2.55
CA PRO A 170 -2.28 3.61 -2.20
C PRO A 170 -2.76 2.56 -1.20
N ALA A 171 -3.54 2.98 -0.19
CA ALA A 171 -4.10 2.09 0.80
C ALA A 171 -5.13 1.13 0.19
N ILE A 172 -6.02 1.66 -0.65
CA ILE A 172 -7.07 0.89 -1.32
C ILE A 172 -6.45 -0.17 -2.26
N SER A 173 -5.50 0.22 -3.09
CA SER A 173 -4.76 -0.66 -4.01
C SER A 173 -4.03 -1.78 -3.27
N VAL A 174 -3.26 -1.44 -2.22
CA VAL A 174 -2.47 -2.45 -1.49
C VAL A 174 -3.35 -3.44 -0.74
N LEU A 175 -4.35 -2.95 0.00
CA LEU A 175 -5.19 -3.82 0.81
C LEU A 175 -6.16 -4.66 -0.03
N THR A 176 -6.52 -4.23 -1.23
CA THR A 176 -7.32 -5.07 -2.15
C THR A 176 -6.48 -6.18 -2.75
N LYS A 177 -5.24 -5.90 -3.19
CA LYS A 177 -4.29 -6.94 -3.65
C LYS A 177 -3.95 -7.97 -2.58
N GLN A 178 -3.94 -7.57 -1.31
CA GLN A 178 -3.77 -8.47 -0.17
C GLN A 178 -5.05 -9.25 0.19
N GLY A 179 -6.17 -8.96 -0.48
CA GLY A 179 -7.47 -9.57 -0.22
C GLY A 179 -8.09 -9.15 1.12
N VAL A 180 -7.58 -8.08 1.76
CA VAL A 180 -8.05 -7.53 3.05
C VAL A 180 -9.34 -6.73 2.89
N ILE A 181 -9.44 -5.96 1.80
CA ILE A 181 -10.66 -5.26 1.41
C ILE A 181 -11.11 -5.73 0.02
N GLN A 182 -12.38 -5.49 -0.27
CA GLN A 182 -13.00 -5.82 -1.56
C GLN A 182 -13.96 -4.69 -1.96
N GLY A 183 -14.13 -4.51 -3.27
CA GLY A 183 -15.17 -3.65 -3.82
C GLY A 183 -16.50 -4.37 -3.97
N PHE A 184 -17.37 -3.78 -4.75
CA PHE A 184 -18.70 -4.27 -5.08
C PHE A 184 -18.69 -4.91 -6.47
N GLU A 185 -19.68 -5.76 -6.76
CA GLU A 185 -19.82 -6.46 -8.03
C GLU A 185 -19.91 -5.52 -9.24
N ASP A 186 -20.35 -4.27 -9.02
CA ASP A 186 -20.42 -3.22 -10.05
C ASP A 186 -19.06 -2.58 -10.38
N GLY A 187 -17.97 -3.08 -9.80
CA GLY A 187 -16.61 -2.57 -9.97
C GLY A 187 -16.32 -1.29 -9.19
N SER A 188 -17.17 -0.90 -8.25
CA SER A 188 -16.93 0.25 -7.35
C SER A 188 -16.28 -0.16 -6.03
N PHE A 189 -15.52 0.75 -5.42
CA PHE A 189 -15.07 0.66 -4.04
C PHE A 189 -16.00 1.37 -3.08
N ARG A 190 -16.62 2.47 -3.52
CA ARG A 190 -17.43 3.42 -2.74
C ARG A 190 -16.64 4.04 -1.59
N PRO A 191 -15.61 4.86 -1.87
CA PRO A 191 -14.70 5.39 -0.87
C PRO A 191 -15.39 6.20 0.24
N ASP A 192 -16.49 6.88 -0.09
CA ASP A 192 -17.23 7.74 0.84
C ASP A 192 -18.36 7.01 1.60
N ALA A 193 -18.65 5.75 1.25
CA ALA A 193 -19.64 4.97 1.98
C ALA A 193 -19.17 4.71 3.41
N ASN A 194 -20.09 4.81 4.38
CA ASN A 194 -19.78 4.54 5.79
C ASN A 194 -19.54 3.05 6.03
N VAL A 195 -18.68 2.75 6.99
CA VAL A 195 -18.37 1.37 7.42
C VAL A 195 -19.18 1.02 8.66
N THR A 196 -19.90 -0.11 8.60
CA THR A 196 -20.58 -0.63 9.79
C THR A 196 -19.58 -1.28 10.75
N ARG A 197 -19.94 -1.38 12.03
CA ARG A 197 -19.07 -1.99 13.05
C ARG A 197 -18.76 -3.47 12.74
N GLY A 198 -19.72 -4.22 12.19
CA GLY A 198 -19.51 -5.59 11.73
C GLY A 198 -18.57 -5.69 10.52
N GLN A 199 -18.69 -4.76 9.55
CA GLN A 199 -17.76 -4.68 8.43
C GLN A 199 -16.33 -4.35 8.90
N ALA A 200 -16.20 -3.43 9.86
CA ALA A 200 -14.90 -3.11 10.45
C ALA A 200 -14.25 -4.33 11.09
N ALA A 201 -15.03 -5.15 11.79
CA ALA A 201 -14.55 -6.39 12.38
C ALA A 201 -14.07 -7.40 11.35
N ALA A 202 -14.85 -7.61 10.29
CA ALA A 202 -14.47 -8.53 9.22
C ALA A 202 -13.19 -8.08 8.50
N ILE A 203 -13.01 -6.79 8.25
CA ILE A 203 -11.81 -6.27 7.59
C ILE A 203 -10.58 -6.46 8.48
N ILE A 204 -10.66 -6.13 9.77
CA ILE A 204 -9.54 -6.28 10.71
C ILE A 204 -9.18 -7.76 10.90
N ASN A 205 -10.18 -8.64 11.07
CA ASN A 205 -9.89 -10.08 11.19
C ASN A 205 -9.31 -10.64 9.88
N ARG A 206 -9.59 -10.05 8.72
CA ARG A 206 -8.95 -10.46 7.46
C ARG A 206 -7.44 -10.22 7.45
N VAL A 207 -6.98 -9.18 8.16
CA VAL A 207 -5.55 -8.93 8.37
C VAL A 207 -4.93 -9.99 9.28
N PHE A 208 -5.62 -10.37 10.36
CA PHE A 208 -5.08 -11.32 11.35
C PHE A 208 -5.31 -12.79 11.02
N ASN A 209 -6.31 -13.07 10.19
CA ASN A 209 -6.76 -14.38 9.76
C ASN A 209 -6.91 -15.39 10.92
N LYS A 210 -7.69 -15.02 11.96
CA LYS A 210 -7.88 -15.85 13.16
C LYS A 210 -9.28 -16.47 13.21
N GLN A 211 -9.40 -17.50 14.04
CA GLN A 211 -10.67 -18.13 14.40
C GLN A 211 -10.98 -17.82 15.86
N PRO A 212 -12.25 -17.59 16.23
CA PRO A 212 -12.63 -17.29 17.60
C PRO A 212 -12.64 -18.55 18.47
N GLN A 213 -12.53 -18.37 19.77
CA GLN A 213 -12.73 -19.44 20.76
C GLN A 213 -14.21 -19.82 20.87
N SER A 214 -15.11 -18.83 20.80
CA SER A 214 -16.56 -19.00 20.81
C SER A 214 -17.25 -17.88 20.02
N VAL A 215 -18.28 -18.22 19.24
CA VAL A 215 -19.00 -17.26 18.39
C VAL A 215 -20.05 -16.41 19.14
N ASN A 216 -20.40 -16.77 20.38
CA ASN A 216 -21.39 -16.06 21.17
C ASN A 216 -20.71 -15.01 22.05
N SER A 217 -20.55 -13.80 21.51
CA SER A 217 -19.77 -12.74 22.15
C SER A 217 -20.59 -11.59 22.72
N PHE A 218 -21.75 -11.28 22.12
CA PHE A 218 -22.61 -10.15 22.48
C PHE A 218 -24.08 -10.53 22.35
N SER A 219 -24.96 -9.87 23.11
CA SER A 219 -26.39 -10.24 23.19
C SER A 219 -27.16 -10.04 21.89
N ASP A 220 -26.74 -9.10 21.05
CA ASP A 220 -27.35 -8.74 19.77
C ASP A 220 -26.63 -9.36 18.55
N VAL A 221 -25.65 -10.24 18.78
CA VAL A 221 -24.91 -10.93 17.72
C VAL A 221 -25.21 -12.42 17.79
N ALA A 222 -26.25 -12.84 17.06
CA ALA A 222 -26.56 -14.26 16.91
C ALA A 222 -25.43 -15.01 16.19
N ALA A 223 -25.23 -16.29 16.50
CA ALA A 223 -24.21 -17.14 15.86
C ALA A 223 -24.37 -17.25 14.33
N THR A 224 -25.57 -17.01 13.80
CA THR A 224 -25.88 -16.98 12.37
C THR A 224 -25.57 -15.64 11.70
N ASN A 225 -25.25 -14.59 12.47
CA ASN A 225 -24.84 -13.31 11.91
C ASN A 225 -23.56 -13.49 11.10
N ARG A 226 -23.54 -12.93 9.88
CA ARG A 226 -22.41 -12.99 8.93
C ARG A 226 -21.07 -12.51 9.51
N PHE A 227 -21.08 -11.68 10.54
CA PHE A 227 -19.89 -11.12 11.20
C PHE A 227 -19.61 -11.78 12.56
N ALA A 228 -20.40 -12.75 13.02
CA ALA A 228 -20.30 -13.30 14.37
C ALA A 228 -18.88 -13.82 14.70
N LYS A 229 -18.24 -14.50 13.75
CA LYS A 229 -16.88 -15.02 13.93
C LYS A 229 -15.84 -13.91 14.05
N ASP A 230 -15.92 -12.90 13.20
CA ASP A 230 -14.96 -11.79 13.18
C ASP A 230 -15.07 -10.93 14.43
N ILE A 231 -16.31 -10.64 14.84
CA ILE A 231 -16.61 -9.92 16.08
C ILE A 231 -16.08 -10.70 17.28
N ALA A 232 -16.28 -12.02 17.30
CA ALA A 232 -15.75 -12.87 18.37
C ALA A 232 -14.22 -12.84 18.44
N VAL A 233 -13.53 -12.92 17.30
CA VAL A 233 -12.06 -12.79 17.26
C VAL A 233 -11.61 -11.46 17.85
N MET A 234 -12.23 -10.35 17.42
CA MET A 234 -11.82 -9.04 17.92
C MET A 234 -12.03 -8.91 19.43
N LYS A 235 -13.06 -9.55 19.98
CA LYS A 235 -13.30 -9.60 21.43
C LYS A 235 -12.23 -10.46 22.12
N ASP A 236 -11.92 -11.64 21.59
CA ASP A 236 -10.90 -12.55 22.13
C ASP A 236 -9.50 -11.91 22.13
N LEU A 237 -9.22 -11.05 21.14
CA LEU A 237 -7.98 -10.26 21.04
C LEU A 237 -7.98 -8.99 21.91
N GLY A 238 -9.08 -8.68 22.60
CA GLY A 238 -9.20 -7.47 23.43
C GLY A 238 -9.29 -6.16 22.65
N ILE A 239 -9.55 -6.22 21.34
CA ILE A 239 -9.63 -5.04 20.46
C ILE A 239 -10.94 -4.30 20.70
N ILE A 240 -12.04 -5.05 20.87
CA ILE A 240 -13.38 -4.52 21.14
C ILE A 240 -13.96 -5.02 22.45
N SER A 241 -14.80 -4.21 23.08
CA SER A 241 -15.49 -4.55 24.33
C SER A 241 -17.02 -4.46 24.25
N GLY A 242 -17.58 -3.97 23.14
CA GLY A 242 -19.01 -3.68 23.01
C GLY A 242 -19.44 -2.43 23.76
N PHE A 243 -20.75 -2.29 23.97
CA PHE A 243 -21.37 -1.22 24.74
C PHE A 243 -21.71 -1.69 26.17
N PRO A 244 -21.92 -0.76 27.12
CA PRO A 244 -22.24 -1.10 28.51
C PRO A 244 -23.52 -1.95 28.69
N ASP A 245 -24.43 -1.92 27.71
CA ASP A 245 -25.66 -2.72 27.67
C ASP A 245 -25.43 -4.18 27.19
N GLY A 246 -24.17 -4.56 26.92
CA GLY A 246 -23.80 -5.89 26.44
C GLY A 246 -23.97 -6.10 24.94
N THR A 247 -24.34 -5.06 24.19
CA THR A 247 -24.51 -5.12 22.73
C THR A 247 -23.22 -4.79 21.98
N PHE A 248 -23.14 -5.18 20.71
CA PHE A 248 -22.08 -4.77 19.78
C PHE A 248 -22.59 -3.84 18.68
N ARG A 249 -23.84 -3.97 18.24
CA ARG A 249 -24.50 -3.21 17.18
C ARG A 249 -23.78 -3.34 15.83
N PRO A 250 -23.77 -4.55 15.23
CA PRO A 250 -22.96 -4.85 14.05
C PRO A 250 -23.37 -4.06 12.78
N ASP A 251 -24.63 -3.65 12.69
CA ASP A 251 -25.16 -2.93 11.52
C ASP A 251 -25.10 -1.40 11.67
N ASP A 252 -24.80 -0.91 12.87
CA ASP A 252 -24.59 0.52 13.10
C ASP A 252 -23.29 0.99 12.43
N ASN A 253 -23.33 2.19 11.84
CA ASN A 253 -22.13 2.86 11.34
C ASN A 253 -21.19 3.24 12.49
N MET A 254 -19.89 3.08 12.26
CA MET A 254 -18.86 3.41 13.22
C MET A 254 -18.40 4.87 13.06
N THR A 255 -18.30 5.60 14.17
CA THR A 255 -17.70 6.95 14.17
C THR A 255 -16.19 6.92 13.94
N ARG A 256 -15.62 8.03 13.48
CA ARG A 256 -14.17 8.18 13.28
C ARG A 256 -13.39 8.02 14.58
N ALA A 257 -13.92 8.48 15.72
CA ALA A 257 -13.31 8.25 17.03
C ALA A 257 -13.26 6.76 17.41
N GLN A 258 -14.36 6.03 17.22
CA GLN A 258 -14.40 4.58 17.46
C GLN A 258 -13.44 3.83 16.54
N MET A 259 -13.37 4.25 15.27
CA MET A 259 -12.43 3.72 14.30
C MET A 259 -10.99 3.84 14.78
N ALA A 260 -10.57 5.04 15.21
CA ALA A 260 -9.20 5.28 15.67
C ALA A 260 -8.82 4.35 16.83
N VAL A 261 -9.69 4.24 17.83
CA VAL A 261 -9.46 3.37 19.00
C VAL A 261 -9.37 1.90 18.62
N ILE A 262 -10.22 1.45 17.69
CA ILE A 262 -10.19 0.08 17.20
C ILE A 262 -8.89 -0.22 16.44
N VAL A 263 -8.46 0.67 15.55
CA VAL A 263 -7.22 0.48 14.78
C VAL A 263 -5.99 0.55 15.69
N GLU A 264 -5.95 1.50 16.61
CA GLU A 264 -4.86 1.62 17.59
C GLU A 264 -4.69 0.33 18.41
N ARG A 265 -5.81 -0.22 18.93
CA ARG A 265 -5.81 -1.48 19.67
C ARG A 265 -5.44 -2.67 18.81
N ALA A 266 -5.99 -2.77 17.61
CA ALA A 266 -5.72 -3.88 16.70
C ALA A 266 -4.22 -4.03 16.42
N PHE A 267 -3.51 -2.93 16.27
CA PHE A 267 -2.08 -2.93 15.91
C PHE A 267 -1.14 -2.60 17.08
N ASN A 268 -1.65 -2.64 18.33
CA ASN A 268 -0.90 -2.37 19.56
C ASN A 268 -0.06 -1.08 19.46
N LEU A 269 -0.70 0.00 19.04
CA LEU A 269 -0.02 1.28 18.81
C LEU A 269 0.02 2.18 20.06
N GLN A 270 -0.63 1.79 21.15
CA GLN A 270 -0.63 2.57 22.39
C GLN A 270 0.79 2.73 22.95
N GLY A 271 1.10 3.94 23.40
CA GLY A 271 2.36 4.24 24.08
C GLY A 271 3.60 4.14 23.19
N LYS A 272 3.46 3.93 21.88
CA LYS A 272 4.60 4.01 20.95
C LYS A 272 5.10 5.45 20.86
N THR A 273 6.39 5.64 21.11
CA THR A 273 7.06 6.94 20.92
C THR A 273 7.34 7.14 19.44
N PHE A 274 6.58 8.03 18.82
CA PHE A 274 6.86 8.48 17.46
C PHE A 274 7.85 9.65 17.56
N THR A 275 9.05 9.51 16.97
CA THR A 275 10.06 10.58 16.96
C THR A 275 9.47 11.82 16.29
N ALA A 276 9.52 12.95 17.01
CA ALA A 276 8.68 14.11 16.73
C ALA A 276 8.94 14.76 15.35
N ALA A 277 7.87 14.87 14.56
CA ALA A 277 7.47 16.17 14.04
C ALA A 277 6.22 16.60 14.84
N SER A 278 6.17 17.87 15.21
CA SER A 278 5.13 18.53 16.03
C SER A 278 3.73 17.97 15.81
N ALA A 279 3.07 17.62 16.91
CA ALA A 279 1.67 17.24 16.95
C ALA A 279 0.85 18.09 15.97
N HIS A 280 0.04 17.46 15.13
CA HIS A 280 -1.14 18.11 14.59
C HIS A 280 -2.33 17.70 15.49
N PRO A 281 -2.48 18.32 16.68
CA PRO A 281 -3.68 18.12 17.46
C PRO A 281 -4.79 18.81 16.68
N TYR A 282 -5.72 18.03 16.17
CA TYR A 282 -6.84 18.55 15.42
C TYR A 282 -7.55 19.64 16.23
N SER A 283 -7.89 20.76 15.61
CA SER A 283 -8.48 21.92 16.30
C SER A 283 -9.84 21.62 16.94
N ASP A 284 -10.48 20.50 16.57
CA ASP A 284 -11.75 20.02 17.07
C ASP A 284 -11.66 18.79 17.98
N VAL A 285 -10.47 18.39 18.42
CA VAL A 285 -10.27 17.28 19.36
C VAL A 285 -9.39 17.73 20.54
N GLY A 286 -10.03 18.00 21.68
CA GLY A 286 -9.34 18.40 22.91
C GLY A 286 -8.60 17.23 23.59
N PRO A 287 -7.62 17.53 24.47
CA PRO A 287 -6.80 16.52 25.17
C PRO A 287 -7.61 15.58 26.07
N ASP A 288 -8.73 16.05 26.62
CA ASP A 288 -9.61 15.25 27.48
C ASP A 288 -10.63 14.41 26.69
N TYR A 289 -10.61 14.47 25.35
CA TYR A 289 -11.50 13.66 24.54
C TYR A 289 -11.12 12.18 24.69
N TRP A 290 -12.10 11.31 24.96
CA TRP A 290 -11.88 9.91 25.30
C TRP A 290 -11.07 9.10 24.26
N ALA A 291 -11.07 9.54 22.99
CA ALA A 291 -10.31 8.93 21.89
C ALA A 291 -9.11 9.78 21.44
N HIS A 292 -8.74 10.82 22.20
CA HIS A 292 -7.69 11.78 21.83
C HIS A 292 -6.40 11.09 21.38
N ASP A 293 -5.87 10.20 22.21
CA ASP A 293 -4.58 9.55 21.93
C ASP A 293 -4.63 8.69 20.67
N ALA A 294 -5.69 7.90 20.49
CA ALA A 294 -5.88 7.10 19.30
C ALA A 294 -6.01 7.96 18.03
N ILE A 295 -6.72 9.08 18.12
CA ILE A 295 -6.89 10.03 17.01
C ILE A 295 -5.52 10.65 16.64
N VAL A 296 -4.76 11.09 17.63
CA VAL A 296 -3.40 11.63 17.42
C VAL A 296 -2.49 10.57 16.83
N THR A 297 -2.59 9.31 17.27
CA THR A 297 -1.86 8.18 16.69
C THR A 297 -2.14 8.06 15.19
N MET A 298 -3.40 8.16 14.75
CA MET A 298 -3.74 8.08 13.31
C MET A 298 -3.04 9.14 12.47
N SER A 299 -2.94 10.37 12.98
CA SER A 299 -2.19 11.46 12.33
C SER A 299 -0.69 11.16 12.27
N ARG A 300 -0.11 10.69 13.38
CA ARG A 300 1.34 10.42 13.50
C ARG A 300 1.83 9.31 12.57
N ILE A 301 0.98 8.34 12.26
CA ILE A 301 1.33 7.20 11.42
C ILE A 301 0.96 7.41 9.94
N ASP A 302 0.39 8.55 9.58
CA ASP A 302 -0.15 8.75 8.23
C ASP A 302 0.93 8.87 7.16
N LYS A 303 0.80 8.05 6.12
CA LYS A 303 1.69 8.03 4.94
C LYS A 303 1.00 8.49 3.66
N THR A 304 -0.27 8.85 3.74
CA THR A 304 -1.16 9.05 2.58
C THR A 304 -1.78 10.43 2.52
N SER A 305 -1.57 11.26 3.54
CA SER A 305 -2.16 12.60 3.76
C SER A 305 -3.67 12.62 4.07
N VAL A 306 -4.34 11.47 4.16
CA VAL A 306 -5.77 11.37 4.53
C VAL A 306 -6.06 11.92 5.93
N PHE A 307 -5.06 11.93 6.82
CA PHE A 307 -5.16 12.40 8.19
C PHE A 307 -4.47 13.76 8.41
N ALA A 308 -4.02 14.44 7.35
CA ALA A 308 -3.23 15.68 7.43
C ALA A 308 -4.03 16.97 7.65
N GLY A 309 -5.37 16.91 7.69
CA GLY A 309 -6.23 18.08 7.86
C GLY A 309 -6.17 18.69 9.28
N ASP A 310 -6.58 19.95 9.42
CA ASP A 310 -6.65 20.65 10.72
C ASP A 310 -7.78 20.12 11.63
N ARG A 311 -8.82 19.52 11.07
CA ARG A 311 -9.98 18.99 11.80
C ARG A 311 -10.13 17.49 11.61
N TYR A 312 -10.42 16.76 12.69
CA TYR A 312 -10.64 15.33 12.66
C TYR A 312 -12.10 14.94 12.44
N PHE A 313 -13.06 15.75 12.91
CA PHE A 313 -14.48 15.41 12.89
C PHE A 313 -14.81 14.07 13.61
N ALA A 314 -14.41 13.97 14.88
CA ALA A 314 -14.45 12.72 15.66
C ALA A 314 -15.81 12.01 15.71
N THR A 315 -16.91 12.77 15.69
CA THR A 315 -18.29 12.26 15.74
C THR A 315 -18.87 11.89 14.38
N ASN A 316 -18.23 12.28 13.26
CA ASN A 316 -18.66 11.88 11.93
C ASN A 316 -18.45 10.37 11.73
N GLN A 317 -19.24 9.78 10.84
CA GLN A 317 -19.09 8.37 10.48
C GLN A 317 -17.79 8.15 9.70
N ALA A 318 -17.14 7.02 9.93
CA ALA A 318 -15.92 6.63 9.22
C ALA A 318 -16.28 6.07 7.85
N SER A 319 -15.74 6.68 6.79
CA SER A 319 -15.89 6.18 5.43
C SER A 319 -14.96 4.99 5.17
N ARG A 320 -15.27 4.23 4.11
CA ARG A 320 -14.47 3.09 3.65
C ARG A 320 -13.03 3.48 3.33
N ALA A 321 -12.83 4.59 2.62
CA ALA A 321 -11.50 5.10 2.32
C ALA A 321 -10.74 5.47 3.61
N PHE A 322 -11.40 6.20 4.52
CA PHE A 322 -10.77 6.65 5.76
C PHE A 322 -10.33 5.48 6.65
N PHE A 323 -11.19 4.47 6.80
CA PHE A 323 -10.87 3.27 7.58
C PHE A 323 -9.79 2.40 6.91
N THR A 324 -9.87 2.21 5.60
CA THR A 324 -8.86 1.46 4.82
C THR A 324 -7.49 2.08 4.99
N THR A 325 -7.39 3.40 4.90
CA THR A 325 -6.15 4.13 5.09
C THR A 325 -5.60 3.99 6.51
N ALA A 326 -6.47 4.04 7.53
CA ALA A 326 -6.04 3.81 8.92
C ALA A 326 -5.35 2.46 9.10
N ILE A 327 -5.96 1.39 8.56
CA ILE A 327 -5.40 0.03 8.61
C ILE A 327 -4.07 -0.03 7.85
N TYR A 328 -4.04 0.49 6.62
CA TYR A 328 -2.82 0.51 5.81
C TYR A 328 -1.67 1.21 6.54
N ASN A 329 -1.91 2.39 7.10
CA ASN A 329 -0.89 3.12 7.84
C ASN A 329 -0.42 2.34 9.07
N ALA A 330 -1.35 1.77 9.85
CA ALA A 330 -1.05 0.99 11.04
C ALA A 330 -0.23 -0.28 10.76
N MET A 331 -0.54 -1.00 9.67
CA MET A 331 0.23 -2.17 9.23
C MET A 331 1.68 -1.85 8.86
N ASN A 332 1.97 -0.60 8.52
CA ASN A 332 3.28 -0.17 8.04
C ASN A 332 4.08 0.65 9.07
N VAL A 333 3.65 0.68 10.33
CA VAL A 333 4.43 1.26 11.44
C VAL A 333 5.63 0.35 11.71
N LYS A 334 6.85 0.92 11.66
CA LYS A 334 8.10 0.23 12.01
C LYS A 334 8.33 0.22 13.51
#